data_AF-A0A9E4I984-F1
#
_entry.id   AF-A0A9E4I984-F1
#
_cell.length_a   1.000
_cell.length_b   1.000
_cell.length_c   1.000
_cell.angle_alpha   90.00
_cell.angle_beta   90.00
_cell.angle_gamma   90.00
#
_symmetry.space_group_name_H-M   'P 1'
#
loop_
_entity.id
_entity.type
_entity.pdbx_description
1 polymer ?
#
loop_
_entity_poly.entity_id
_entity_poly.type
_entity_poly.pdbx_seq_one_letter_code
_entity_poly.pdbx_strand_id
1 'polypeptide(L)'
;AAATTGQGWDEVEKAIRTLVQQQFEAMPAQTREAIPDEEAMVDSIVAEEMATWNSPWFESFITHDPKSAIVALDVPVLALFGELDTQVPAPANSIAMSEAIAESSIPSYRIATIISANHLFQEAVTGSVNEYARLKRLFAPDFVAILTEWLTDHLASRRPGSA
;
A
#
# COMPACT_ATOMS: atom_id res chain seq x y z
N ALA A 1 2.81 -17.97 3.88
CA ALA A 1 2.79 -19.36 4.39
C ALA A 1 2.32 -19.39 5.83
N ALA A 2 3.08 -18.87 6.80
CA ALA A 2 2.68 -18.90 8.22
C ALA A 2 1.30 -18.31 8.51
N ALA A 3 1.02 -17.12 7.98
CA ALA A 3 -0.29 -16.47 8.12
C ALA A 3 -1.46 -17.28 7.53
N THR A 4 -1.23 -18.17 6.56
CA THR A 4 -2.28 -18.94 5.88
C THR A 4 -2.40 -20.38 6.40
N THR A 5 -1.31 -20.94 6.92
CA THR A 5 -1.25 -22.33 7.40
C THR A 5 -1.27 -22.45 8.92
N GLY A 6 -1.05 -21.34 9.64
CA GLY A 6 -0.84 -21.33 11.08
C GLY A 6 0.49 -21.97 11.52
N GLN A 7 1.38 -22.32 10.59
CA GLN A 7 2.60 -23.07 10.85
C GLN A 7 3.85 -22.26 10.48
N GLY A 8 4.95 -22.44 11.23
CA GLY A 8 6.23 -21.78 10.95
C GLY A 8 6.36 -20.37 11.53
N TRP A 9 5.51 -20.01 12.50
CA TRP A 9 5.62 -18.75 13.24
C TRP A 9 6.96 -18.61 13.97
N ASP A 10 7.56 -19.70 14.44
CA ASP A 10 8.88 -19.68 15.08
C ASP A 10 9.98 -19.17 14.13
N GLU A 11 9.93 -19.56 12.85
CA GLU A 11 10.89 -19.08 11.84
C GLU A 11 10.63 -17.61 11.47
N VAL A 12 9.37 -17.19 11.46
CA VAL A 12 8.99 -15.79 11.26
C VAL A 12 9.50 -14.93 12.41
N GLU A 13 9.30 -15.37 13.66
CA GLU A 13 9.80 -14.67 14.85
C GLU A 13 11.32 -14.54 14.81
N LYS A 14 12.03 -15.61 14.46
CA LYS A 14 13.48 -15.60 14.31
C LYS A 14 13.95 -14.65 13.20
N ALA A 15 13.23 -14.60 12.08
CA ALA A 15 13.53 -13.67 11.00
C ALA A 15 13.31 -12.21 11.42
N ILE A 16 12.21 -11.91 12.12
CA ILE A 16 11.92 -10.59 12.67
C ILE A 16 13.01 -10.19 13.67
N ARG A 17 13.35 -11.06 14.63
CA ARG A 17 14.43 -10.81 15.58
C ARG A 17 15.75 -10.48 14.89
N THR A 18 16.11 -11.27 13.88
CA THR A 18 17.32 -11.04 13.08
C THR A 18 17.30 -9.66 12.41
N LEU A 19 16.16 -9.27 11.83
CA LEU A 19 15.98 -7.97 11.20
C LEU A 19 16.10 -6.83 12.21
N VAL A 20 15.46 -6.94 13.37
CA VAL A 20 15.49 -5.93 14.44
C VAL A 20 16.92 -5.77 14.97
N GLN A 21 17.66 -6.86 15.15
CA GLN A 21 19.07 -6.82 15.53
C GLN A 21 19.95 -6.12 14.48
N GLN A 22 19.76 -6.45 13.20
CA GLN A 22 20.47 -5.77 12.11
C GLN A 22 20.15 -4.27 12.05
N GLN A 23 18.89 -3.89 12.29
CA GLN A 23 18.48 -2.50 12.36
C GLN A 23 19.13 -1.79 13.54
N PHE A 24 19.17 -2.42 14.71
CA PHE A 24 19.88 -1.89 15.88
C PHE A 24 21.36 -1.67 15.56
N GLU A 25 22.06 -2.67 15.02
CA GLU A 25 23.47 -2.56 14.63
C GLU A 25 23.75 -1.43 13.62
N ALA A 26 22.80 -1.18 12.70
CA ALA A 26 22.86 -0.10 11.73
C ALA A 26 22.61 1.30 12.32
N MET A 27 22.13 1.40 13.58
CA MET A 27 21.95 2.68 14.26
C MET A 27 23.29 3.35 14.59
N PRO A 28 23.34 4.69 14.64
CA PRO A 28 24.51 5.41 15.12
C PRO A 28 24.96 4.95 16.52
N ALA A 29 26.27 4.86 16.77
CA ALA A 29 26.80 4.36 18.03
C ALA A 29 26.26 5.11 19.27
N GLN A 30 26.14 6.43 19.19
CA GLN A 30 25.53 7.26 20.25
C GLN A 30 24.08 6.86 20.57
N THR A 31 23.32 6.43 19.56
CA THR A 31 21.93 5.99 19.75
C THR A 31 21.89 4.63 20.43
N ARG A 32 22.78 3.71 20.05
CA ARG A 32 22.90 2.39 20.68
C ARG A 32 23.35 2.49 22.14
N GLU A 33 24.33 3.34 22.45
CA GLU A 33 24.83 3.55 23.82
C GLU A 33 23.78 4.13 24.77
N ALA A 34 22.79 4.85 24.23
CA ALA A 34 21.67 5.38 25.01
C ALA A 34 20.60 4.33 25.34
N ILE A 35 20.68 3.13 24.75
CA ILE A 35 19.75 2.02 24.99
C ILE A 35 20.35 1.12 26.08
N PRO A 36 19.77 1.13 27.30
CA PRO A 36 20.37 0.45 28.45
C PRO A 36 20.23 -1.08 28.40
N ASP A 37 19.24 -1.59 27.67
CA ASP A 37 18.97 -3.02 27.52
C ASP A 37 18.54 -3.30 26.07
N GLU A 38 19.50 -3.74 25.26
CA GLU A 38 19.28 -4.11 23.87
C GLU A 38 18.36 -5.32 23.75
N GLU A 39 18.58 -6.35 24.58
CA GLU A 39 17.83 -7.61 24.49
C GLU A 39 16.35 -7.38 24.82
N ALA A 40 16.06 -6.63 25.90
CA ALA A 40 14.68 -6.28 26.25
C ALA A 40 14.01 -5.41 25.17
N MET A 41 14.75 -4.50 24.52
CA MET A 41 14.20 -3.70 23.42
C MET A 41 13.88 -4.58 22.21
N VAL A 42 14.81 -5.46 21.81
CA VAL A 42 14.61 -6.40 20.71
C VAL A 42 13.40 -7.30 21.01
N ASP A 43 13.31 -7.85 22.21
CA ASP A 43 12.18 -8.69 22.64
C ASP A 43 10.84 -7.95 22.54
N SER A 44 10.79 -6.68 22.99
CA SER A 44 9.59 -5.86 22.91
C SER A 44 9.15 -5.64 21.46
N ILE A 45 10.08 -5.26 20.58
CA ILE A 45 9.78 -5.02 19.16
C ILE A 45 9.33 -6.31 18.48
N VAL A 46 10.02 -7.43 18.73
CA VAL A 46 9.64 -8.73 18.17
C VAL A 46 8.24 -9.14 18.63
N ALA A 47 7.92 -8.95 19.92
CA ALA A 47 6.60 -9.26 20.45
C ALA A 47 5.49 -8.41 19.80
N GLU A 48 5.73 -7.11 19.60
CA GLU A 48 4.78 -6.18 18.95
C GLU A 48 4.55 -6.54 17.46
N GLU A 49 5.63 -6.82 16.72
CA GLU A 49 5.55 -7.27 15.33
C GLU A 49 4.83 -8.62 15.22
N MET A 50 5.17 -9.59 16.07
CA MET A 50 4.51 -10.89 16.10
C MET A 50 3.03 -10.79 16.44
N ALA A 51 2.65 -9.92 17.39
CA ALA A 51 1.25 -9.67 17.71
C ALA A 51 0.49 -9.09 16.51
N THR A 52 1.14 -8.25 15.70
CA THR A 52 0.56 -7.68 14.49
C THR A 52 0.44 -8.73 13.39
N TRP A 53 1.50 -9.48 13.11
CA TRP A 53 1.55 -10.41 11.99
C TRP A 53 0.70 -11.66 12.26
N ASN A 54 0.64 -12.13 13.50
CA ASN A 54 -0.22 -13.24 13.92
C ASN A 54 -1.66 -12.80 14.26
N SER A 55 -2.05 -11.59 13.86
CA SER A 55 -3.42 -11.12 14.07
C SER A 55 -4.37 -11.66 12.99
N PRO A 56 -5.66 -11.91 13.32
CA PRO A 56 -6.67 -12.25 12.31
C PRO A 56 -6.81 -11.19 11.21
N TRP A 57 -6.54 -9.92 11.56
CA TRP A 57 -6.54 -8.84 10.58
C TRP A 57 -5.43 -9.02 9.54
N PHE A 58 -4.21 -9.36 9.96
CA PHE A 58 -3.07 -9.52 9.03
C PHE A 58 -3.21 -10.78 8.18
N GLU A 59 -3.70 -11.88 8.75
CA GLU A 59 -4.09 -13.07 8.00
C GLU A 59 -5.10 -12.69 6.90
N SER A 60 -6.17 -11.99 7.26
CA SER A 60 -7.16 -11.53 6.28
C SER A 60 -6.52 -10.61 5.23
N PHE A 61 -5.68 -9.65 5.64
CA PHE A 61 -5.07 -8.70 4.72
C PHE A 61 -4.19 -9.38 3.67
N ILE A 62 -3.34 -10.33 4.08
CA ILE A 62 -2.37 -10.97 3.17
C ILE A 62 -2.98 -12.09 2.31
N THR A 63 -4.12 -12.65 2.73
CA THR A 63 -4.81 -13.72 1.99
C THR A 63 -5.99 -13.23 1.16
N HIS A 64 -6.42 -11.98 1.36
CA HIS A 64 -7.54 -11.43 0.63
C HIS A 64 -7.18 -11.14 -0.83
N ASP A 65 -7.84 -11.84 -1.75
CA ASP A 65 -7.82 -11.54 -3.17
C ASP A 65 -9.02 -10.64 -3.54
N PRO A 66 -8.80 -9.36 -3.89
CA PRO A 66 -9.88 -8.44 -4.22
C PRO A 66 -10.50 -8.68 -5.61
N LYS A 67 -9.94 -9.56 -6.44
CA LYS A 67 -10.38 -9.77 -7.83
C LYS A 67 -11.89 -10.03 -7.92
N SER A 68 -12.41 -10.92 -7.08
CA SER A 68 -13.84 -11.25 -7.07
C SER A 68 -14.73 -10.05 -6.77
N ALA A 69 -14.31 -9.18 -5.85
CA ALA A 69 -15.03 -7.94 -5.51
C ALA A 69 -14.97 -6.94 -6.66
N ILE A 70 -13.82 -6.80 -7.34
CA ILE A 70 -13.65 -5.93 -8.51
C ILE A 70 -14.52 -6.39 -9.68
N VAL A 71 -14.54 -7.70 -9.98
CA VAL A 71 -15.37 -8.28 -11.06
C VAL A 71 -16.86 -8.02 -10.83
N ALA A 72 -17.29 -8.00 -9.58
CA ALA A 72 -18.67 -7.75 -9.19
C ALA A 72 -19.09 -6.27 -9.23
N LEU A 73 -18.18 -5.33 -9.50
CA LEU A 73 -18.52 -3.91 -9.62
C LEU A 73 -19.40 -3.65 -10.86
N ASP A 74 -20.46 -2.87 -10.68
CA ASP A 74 -21.42 -2.47 -11.71
C ASP A 74 -21.46 -0.94 -11.93
N VAL A 75 -20.47 -0.23 -11.37
CA VAL A 75 -20.32 1.24 -11.43
C VAL A 75 -19.08 1.63 -12.23
N PRO A 76 -19.01 2.86 -12.78
CA PRO A 76 -17.79 3.35 -13.40
C PRO A 76 -16.60 3.35 -12.43
N VAL A 77 -15.42 2.92 -12.88
CA VAL A 77 -14.21 2.79 -12.04
C VAL A 77 -13.04 3.63 -12.56
N LEU A 78 -12.45 4.45 -11.68
CA LEU A 78 -11.14 5.05 -11.88
C LEU A 78 -10.13 4.35 -10.96
N ALA A 79 -9.16 3.65 -11.55
CA ALA A 79 -8.03 3.05 -10.83
C ALA A 79 -6.78 3.92 -11.02
N LEU A 80 -6.20 4.40 -9.92
CA LEU A 80 -5.01 5.25 -9.92
C LEU A 80 -3.85 4.55 -9.23
N PHE A 81 -2.65 4.65 -9.80
CA PHE A 81 -1.41 4.13 -9.24
C PHE A 81 -0.32 5.20 -9.24
N GLY A 82 0.61 5.15 -8.29
CA GLY A 82 1.82 5.99 -8.30
C GLY A 82 2.96 5.29 -9.02
N GLU A 83 3.67 5.97 -9.94
CA GLU A 83 4.81 5.39 -10.66
C GLU A 83 5.93 4.93 -9.70
N LEU A 84 6.16 5.67 -8.62
CA LEU A 84 7.16 5.39 -7.60
C LEU A 84 6.54 4.73 -6.36
N ASP A 85 5.34 4.17 -6.45
CA ASP A 85 4.74 3.45 -5.33
C ASP A 85 5.52 2.15 -5.04
N THR A 86 6.12 2.09 -3.85
CA THR A 86 6.88 0.92 -3.36
C THR A 86 6.04 -0.02 -2.49
N GLN A 87 4.84 0.41 -2.08
CA GLN A 87 3.91 -0.38 -1.26
C GLN A 87 2.89 -1.11 -2.13
N VAL A 88 2.42 -0.47 -3.21
CA VAL A 88 1.52 -1.04 -4.22
C VAL A 88 2.10 -0.79 -5.62
N PRO A 89 3.10 -1.58 -6.05
CA PRO A 89 3.81 -1.33 -7.30
C PRO A 89 2.87 -1.25 -8.52
N ALA A 90 2.89 -0.13 -9.23
CA ALA A 90 1.98 0.16 -10.33
C ALA A 90 2.00 -0.91 -11.44
N PRO A 91 3.16 -1.44 -11.92
CA PRO A 91 3.16 -2.39 -13.03
C PRO A 91 2.38 -3.67 -12.74
N ALA A 92 2.59 -4.28 -11.58
CA ALA A 92 1.91 -5.53 -11.23
C ALA A 92 0.41 -5.30 -10.96
N ASN A 93 0.09 -4.25 -10.21
CA ASN A 93 -1.29 -4.01 -9.76
C ASN A 93 -2.19 -3.44 -10.87
N SER A 94 -1.65 -2.63 -11.78
CA SER A 94 -2.43 -2.13 -12.93
C SER A 94 -2.75 -3.24 -13.94
N ILE A 95 -1.84 -4.19 -14.15
CA ILE A 95 -2.09 -5.39 -14.96
C ILE A 95 -3.19 -6.23 -14.32
N ALA A 96 -3.08 -6.56 -13.03
CA ALA A 96 -4.09 -7.34 -12.32
C ALA A 96 -5.47 -6.65 -12.32
N MET A 97 -5.50 -5.32 -12.15
CA MET A 97 -6.73 -4.53 -12.28
C MET A 97 -7.31 -4.61 -13.70
N SER A 98 -6.47 -4.50 -14.74
CA SER A 98 -6.93 -4.61 -16.13
C SER A 98 -7.52 -5.99 -16.44
N GLU A 99 -6.91 -7.06 -15.93
CA GLU A 99 -7.41 -8.43 -16.08
C GLU A 99 -8.75 -8.61 -15.36
N ALA A 100 -8.88 -8.12 -14.13
CA ALA A 100 -10.13 -8.15 -13.38
C ALA A 100 -11.25 -7.36 -14.06
N ILE A 101 -10.95 -6.17 -14.60
CA ILE A 101 -11.91 -5.36 -15.35
C ILE A 101 -12.36 -6.08 -16.63
N ALA A 102 -11.46 -6.78 -17.33
CA ALA A 102 -11.81 -7.53 -18.55
C ALA A 102 -12.81 -8.68 -18.29
N GLU A 103 -12.86 -9.20 -17.07
CA GLU A 103 -13.82 -10.22 -16.63
C GLU A 103 -15.10 -9.62 -16.03
N SER A 104 -15.14 -8.29 -15.82
CA SER A 104 -16.22 -7.58 -15.15
C SER A 104 -17.31 -7.07 -16.11
N SER A 105 -18.42 -6.60 -15.54
CA SER A 105 -19.45 -5.84 -16.26
C SER A 105 -19.34 -4.32 -16.00
N ILE A 106 -18.16 -3.82 -15.64
CA ILE A 106 -17.92 -2.40 -15.34
C ILE A 106 -18.28 -1.56 -16.58
N PRO A 107 -19.21 -0.59 -16.46
CA PRO A 107 -19.76 0.12 -17.61
C PRO A 107 -18.80 1.13 -18.25
N SER A 108 -17.81 1.63 -17.49
CA SER A 108 -16.79 2.57 -17.94
C SER A 108 -15.62 2.50 -16.98
N TYR A 109 -14.39 2.56 -17.48
CA TYR A 109 -13.22 2.54 -16.63
C TYR A 109 -12.06 3.37 -17.18
N ARG A 110 -11.18 3.81 -16.27
CA ARG A 110 -9.87 4.37 -16.59
C ARG A 110 -8.85 3.81 -15.60
N ILE A 111 -7.74 3.28 -16.12
CA ILE A 111 -6.58 2.93 -15.31
C ILE A 111 -5.49 3.95 -15.65
N ALA A 112 -4.94 4.62 -14.65
CA ALA A 112 -3.90 5.63 -14.86
C ALA A 112 -2.79 5.50 -13.81
N THR A 113 -1.55 5.70 -14.26
CA THR A 113 -0.38 5.82 -13.41
C THR A 113 0.04 7.28 -13.36
N ILE A 114 0.16 7.84 -12.16
CA ILE A 114 0.61 9.20 -11.94
C ILE A 114 2.13 9.21 -11.89
N ILE A 115 2.74 9.94 -12.82
CA ILE A 115 4.19 10.02 -13.00
C ILE A 115 4.84 10.69 -11.78
N SER A 116 6.00 10.17 -11.38
CA SER A 116 6.78 10.62 -10.22
C SER A 116 6.04 10.59 -8.87
N ALA A 117 4.88 9.92 -8.79
CA ALA A 117 4.07 9.88 -7.59
C ALA A 117 4.40 8.67 -6.72
N ASN A 118 4.49 8.87 -5.39
CA ASN A 118 4.57 7.78 -4.41
C ASN A 118 3.18 7.19 -4.08
N HIS A 119 3.15 6.33 -3.07
CA HIS A 119 1.93 5.69 -2.55
C HIS A 119 0.82 6.68 -2.12
N LEU A 120 1.18 7.87 -1.67
CA LEU A 120 0.24 8.90 -1.22
C LEU A 120 -0.17 9.86 -2.35
N PHE A 121 0.21 9.53 -3.59
CA PHE A 121 0.10 10.40 -4.77
C PHE A 121 0.80 11.74 -4.61
N GLN A 122 1.91 11.80 -3.87
CA GLN A 122 2.77 12.97 -3.77
C GLN A 122 3.95 12.84 -4.71
N GLU A 123 4.43 13.95 -5.27
CA GLU A 123 5.67 13.97 -6.05
C GLU A 123 6.85 13.51 -5.17
N ALA A 124 7.58 12.51 -5.63
CA ALA A 124 8.65 11.84 -4.89
C ALA A 124 9.86 11.56 -5.79
N VAL A 125 10.99 11.21 -5.17
CA VAL A 125 12.23 10.88 -5.91
C VAL A 125 12.45 9.37 -5.93
N THR A 126 12.31 8.71 -4.77
CA THR A 126 12.48 7.25 -4.67
C THR A 126 11.18 6.53 -4.34
N GLY A 127 10.18 7.23 -3.81
CA GLY A 127 8.93 6.62 -3.34
C GLY A 127 9.03 5.95 -1.97
N SER A 128 10.20 5.99 -1.32
CA SER A 128 10.40 5.47 0.02
C SER A 128 9.59 6.23 1.07
N VAL A 129 9.04 5.50 2.04
CA VAL A 129 8.37 6.08 3.23
C VAL A 129 9.27 7.06 4.00
N ASN A 130 10.60 6.89 3.92
CA ASN A 130 11.58 7.77 4.56
C ASN A 130 11.56 9.20 4.00
N GLU A 131 11.01 9.40 2.79
CA GLU A 131 10.86 10.74 2.20
C GLU A 131 9.68 11.51 2.80
N TYR A 132 8.66 10.84 3.34
CA TYR A 132 7.34 11.44 3.61
C TYR A 132 7.39 12.69 4.48
N ALA A 133 8.24 12.68 5.51
CA ALA A 133 8.41 13.82 6.41
C ALA A 133 9.00 15.07 5.72
N ARG A 134 9.68 14.89 4.57
CA ARG A 134 10.38 15.94 3.82
C ARG A 134 9.65 16.36 2.54
N LEU A 135 8.74 15.52 2.03
CA LEU A 135 7.97 15.84 0.83
C LEU A 135 7.03 17.02 1.07
N LYS A 136 6.76 17.77 0.00
CA LYS A 136 5.70 18.77 0.01
C LYS A 136 4.36 18.07 0.23
N ARG A 137 3.50 18.66 1.05
CA ARG A 137 2.12 18.18 1.29
C ARG A 137 1.20 18.58 0.14
N LEU A 138 1.59 18.22 -1.08
CA LEU A 138 0.87 18.49 -2.33
C LEU A 138 0.81 17.18 -3.12
N PHE A 139 -0.28 17.00 -3.85
CA PHE A 139 -0.37 15.91 -4.80
C PHE A 139 0.59 16.13 -5.97
N ALA A 140 1.06 15.03 -6.55
CA ALA A 140 1.84 15.03 -7.78
C ALA A 140 1.05 15.70 -8.92
N PRO A 141 1.75 16.24 -9.93
CA PRO A 141 1.11 16.72 -11.15
C PRO A 141 0.10 15.70 -11.70
N ASP A 142 -0.96 16.20 -12.34
CA ASP A 142 -2.04 15.44 -12.97
C ASP A 142 -2.99 14.64 -12.05
N PHE A 143 -2.63 14.29 -10.82
CA PHE A 143 -3.52 13.52 -9.92
C PHE A 143 -4.90 14.19 -9.76
N VAL A 144 -4.91 15.47 -9.37
CA VAL A 144 -6.16 16.22 -9.18
C VAL A 144 -6.89 16.41 -10.50
N ALA A 145 -6.18 16.70 -11.58
CA ALA A 145 -6.79 16.91 -12.90
C ALA A 145 -7.53 15.65 -13.35
N ILE A 146 -6.87 14.50 -13.37
CA ILE A 146 -7.45 13.21 -13.76
C ILE A 146 -8.67 12.86 -12.91
N LEU A 147 -8.59 13.05 -11.59
CA LEU A 147 -9.70 12.80 -10.68
C LEU A 147 -10.90 13.70 -11.01
N THR A 148 -10.66 15.00 -11.22
CA THR A 148 -11.73 15.97 -11.51
C THR A 148 -12.36 15.78 -12.89
N GLU A 149 -11.56 15.43 -13.91
CA GLU A 149 -12.04 15.05 -15.24
C GLU A 149 -12.98 13.85 -15.15
N TRP A 150 -12.51 12.77 -14.52
CA TRP A 150 -13.29 11.55 -14.35
C TRP A 150 -14.64 11.82 -13.67
N LEU A 151 -14.62 12.56 -12.56
CA LEU A 151 -15.83 12.94 -11.83
C LEU A 151 -16.75 13.81 -12.69
N THR A 152 -16.22 14.77 -13.45
CA THR A 152 -17.03 15.64 -14.31
C THR A 152 -17.75 14.83 -15.39
N ASP A 153 -17.03 13.92 -16.06
CA ASP A 153 -17.57 13.10 -17.14
C ASP A 153 -18.68 12.14 -16.65
N HIS A 154 -18.54 11.61 -15.43
CA HIS A 154 -19.45 10.58 -14.90
C HIS A 154 -20.55 11.13 -13.98
N LEU A 155 -20.44 12.37 -13.51
CA LEU A 155 -21.48 13.04 -12.70
C LEU A 155 -22.36 14.00 -13.51
N ALA A 156 -21.85 14.57 -14.61
CA ALA A 156 -22.62 15.49 -15.45
C ALA A 156 -23.86 14.81 -16.09
N SER A 157 -23.79 13.51 -16.36
CA SER A 157 -24.88 12.70 -16.93
C SER A 157 -26.02 12.41 -15.95
N ARG A 158 -25.89 12.75 -14.66
CA ARG A 158 -26.87 12.44 -13.61
C ARG A 158 -27.64 13.66 -13.07
N ARG A 159 -27.52 14.86 -13.65
CA ARG A 159 -28.34 16.01 -13.21
C ARG A 159 -29.82 15.75 -13.52
N PRO A 160 -30.72 15.58 -12.53
CA PRO A 160 -32.14 15.61 -12.78
C PRO A 160 -32.53 17.07 -13.00
N GLY A 161 -32.84 17.44 -14.24
CA GLY A 161 -33.40 18.77 -14.55
C GLY A 161 -32.66 19.53 -15.64
N SER A 162 -32.84 19.09 -16.89
CA SER A 162 -32.90 19.99 -18.05
C SER A 162 -33.78 19.33 -19.10
N ALA A 163 -35.08 19.38 -18.85
CA ALA A 163 -36.15 19.20 -19.83
C ALA A 163 -36.96 20.51 -19.84
#